data_AF-A0A947BB11-F1
#
_entry.id   AF-A0A947BB11-F1
#
_cell.length_a   1.000
_cell.length_b   1.000
_cell.length_c   1.000
_cell.angle_alpha   90.00
_cell.angle_beta   90.00
_cell.angle_gamma   90.00
#
_symmetry.space_group_name_H-M   'P 1'
#
loop_
_entity.id
_entity.type
_entity.pdbx_description
1 polymer ?
#
loop_
_entity_poly.entity_id
_entity_poly.type
_entity_poly.pdbx_seq_one_letter_code
_entity_poly.pdbx_strand_id
1 'polypeptide(L)'
;MKILLLATATVALTAGAVFAGSHSVVRMGTEGAYPPYNFINDDGEVDGFERELGDELCARAELTCEWVTNDWDSIIPNLTSGNYDTIIAGMSITNERDEDIDFTQDYYPPTASRYVAMAEDVDLTGGVIAAQTNTIQSAYVAETGATLLEFATPDETIAAVMNGEADA
;
A
#
# COMPACT_ATOMS: atom_id res chain seq x y z
N MET A 1 28.54 67.93 -31.36
CA MET A 1 27.75 68.04 -30.12
C MET A 1 26.82 66.84 -30.08
N LYS A 2 27.03 65.82 -29.25
CA LYS A 2 26.75 65.71 -27.80
C LYS A 2 25.26 65.89 -27.45
N ILE A 3 24.72 64.83 -26.83
CA ILE A 3 23.60 64.72 -25.87
C ILE A 3 22.25 64.34 -26.53
N LEU A 4 21.69 63.11 -26.45
CA LEU A 4 21.24 62.21 -25.36
C LEU A 4 19.71 62.26 -25.14
N LEU A 5 19.12 61.08 -24.83
CA LEU A 5 17.80 60.80 -24.18
C LEU A 5 16.59 60.75 -25.14
N LEU A 6 15.68 59.77 -25.17
CA LEU A 6 15.27 58.66 -24.28
C LEU A 6 14.67 57.59 -25.21
N ALA A 7 15.17 56.35 -25.23
CA ALA A 7 14.52 55.24 -25.93
C ALA A 7 13.78 54.38 -24.92
N THR A 8 12.47 54.36 -25.07
CA THR A 8 11.46 53.71 -24.24
C THR A 8 11.70 52.20 -24.13
N ALA A 9 11.57 51.68 -22.91
CA ALA A 9 11.65 50.26 -22.60
C ALA A 9 10.50 49.47 -23.23
N THR A 10 10.82 48.39 -23.95
CA THR A 10 9.96 47.22 -24.09
C THR A 10 10.81 45.99 -23.85
N VAL A 11 10.91 45.60 -22.58
CA VAL A 11 11.30 44.24 -22.21
C VAL A 11 10.15 43.35 -22.66
N ALA A 12 10.33 42.66 -23.78
CA ALA A 12 9.43 41.58 -24.15
C ALA A 12 9.67 40.44 -23.16
N LEU A 13 8.89 40.42 -22.07
CA LEU A 13 8.68 39.22 -21.27
C LEU A 13 7.97 38.23 -22.18
N THR A 14 8.72 37.43 -22.94
CA THR A 14 8.22 36.12 -23.35
C THR A 14 8.21 35.29 -22.09
N ALA A 15 7.16 35.46 -21.30
CA ALA A 15 6.71 34.44 -20.37
C ALA A 15 6.48 33.20 -21.23
N GLY A 16 7.48 32.31 -21.27
CA GLY A 16 7.23 30.94 -21.68
C GLY A 16 6.13 30.47 -20.76
N ALA A 17 4.94 30.22 -21.34
CA ALA A 17 3.90 29.49 -20.67
C ALA A 17 4.54 28.19 -20.20
N VAL A 18 4.83 28.11 -18.90
CA VAL A 18 4.99 26.82 -18.24
C VAL A 18 3.61 26.21 -18.38
N PHE A 19 3.43 25.38 -19.39
CA PHE A 19 2.31 24.46 -19.42
C PHE A 19 2.44 23.63 -18.14
N ALA A 20 1.66 23.97 -17.12
CA ALA A 20 1.39 23.13 -15.96
C ALA A 20 0.54 21.93 -16.42
N GLY A 21 1.10 21.13 -17.33
CA GLY A 21 0.40 20.11 -18.11
C GLY A 21 1.08 18.75 -18.09
N SER A 22 2.00 18.51 -17.16
CA SER A 22 2.35 17.14 -16.76
C SER A 22 1.72 16.89 -15.40
N HIS A 23 0.47 16.42 -15.37
CA HIS A 23 0.10 15.59 -14.22
C HIS A 23 1.05 14.39 -14.30
N SER A 24 2.04 14.35 -13.41
CA SER A 24 2.86 13.15 -13.24
C SER A 24 1.92 11.99 -12.97
N VAL A 25 2.07 10.89 -13.69
CA VAL A 25 1.31 9.67 -13.42
C VAL A 25 1.62 9.24 -12.00
N VAL A 26 0.58 9.07 -11.18
CA VAL A 26 0.70 8.60 -9.80
C VAL A 26 0.70 7.07 -9.83
N ARG A 27 1.78 6.47 -9.36
CA ARG A 27 1.95 5.03 -9.27
C ARG A 27 1.35 4.53 -7.96
N MET A 28 0.28 3.76 -8.07
CA MET A 28 -0.47 3.20 -6.95
C MET A 28 0.10 1.81 -6.63
N GLY A 29 0.86 1.69 -5.53
CA GLY A 29 1.45 0.44 -5.08
C GLY A 29 0.44 -0.44 -4.34
N THR A 30 0.34 -1.72 -4.71
CA THR A 30 -0.48 -2.72 -4.02
C THR A 30 0.19 -4.10 -4.02
N GLU A 31 -0.28 -5.01 -3.16
CA GLU A 31 0.28 -6.37 -3.09
C GLU A 31 -0.19 -7.24 -4.26
N GLY A 32 -1.49 -7.23 -4.54
CA GLY A 32 -2.12 -8.12 -5.51
C GLY A 32 -2.39 -9.54 -4.98
N ALA A 33 -2.33 -9.77 -3.67
CA ALA A 33 -2.47 -11.09 -3.05
C ALA A 33 -3.39 -11.14 -1.81
N TYR A 34 -4.21 -10.11 -1.59
CA TYR A 34 -5.07 -9.99 -0.40
C TYR A 34 -6.55 -9.74 -0.72
N PRO A 35 -7.27 -10.75 -1.28
CA PRO A 35 -8.69 -10.63 -1.55
C PRO A 35 -9.51 -10.49 -0.25
N PRO A 36 -10.60 -9.69 -0.23
CA PRO A 36 -11.17 -8.94 -1.35
C PRO A 36 -10.60 -7.52 -1.51
N TYR A 37 -9.57 -7.14 -0.76
CA TYR A 37 -9.00 -5.79 -0.79
C TYR A 37 -8.29 -5.53 -2.12
N ASN A 38 -7.27 -6.32 -2.42
CA ASN A 38 -6.53 -6.26 -3.68
C ASN A 38 -6.12 -7.67 -4.11
N PHE A 39 -6.24 -8.00 -5.39
CA PHE A 39 -5.78 -9.26 -5.95
C PHE A 39 -5.50 -9.12 -7.45
N ILE A 40 -4.84 -10.10 -8.05
CA ILE A 40 -4.71 -10.19 -9.51
C ILE A 40 -5.84 -11.06 -10.08
N ASN A 41 -6.65 -10.50 -10.98
CA ASN A 41 -7.74 -11.22 -11.62
C ASN A 41 -7.25 -12.14 -12.76
N ASP A 42 -8.18 -12.90 -13.36
CA ASP A 42 -7.87 -13.87 -14.43
C ASP A 42 -7.28 -13.22 -15.70
N ASP A 43 -7.47 -11.91 -15.89
CA ASP A 43 -6.90 -11.14 -17.01
C ASP A 43 -5.48 -10.61 -16.69
N GLY A 44 -4.96 -10.86 -15.49
CA GLY A 44 -3.65 -10.39 -15.04
C GLY A 44 -3.62 -8.94 -14.58
N GLU A 45 -4.78 -8.37 -14.24
CA GLU A 45 -4.92 -6.98 -13.79
C GLU A 45 -5.19 -6.92 -12.28
N VAL A 46 -4.77 -5.81 -11.64
CA VAL A 46 -5.13 -5.51 -10.25
C VAL A 46 -6.64 -5.33 -10.13
N ASP A 47 -7.26 -5.98 -9.17
CA ASP A 47 -8.70 -5.97 -8.94
C ASP A 47 -9.01 -5.98 -7.42
N GLY A 48 -10.27 -5.81 -7.06
CA GLY A 48 -10.76 -5.79 -5.68
C GLY A 48 -11.28 -4.43 -5.23
N PHE A 49 -11.63 -4.37 -3.95
CA PHE A 49 -12.17 -3.16 -3.33
C PHE A 49 -11.25 -1.95 -3.52
N GLU A 50 -9.95 -2.15 -3.34
CA GLU A 50 -8.94 -1.09 -3.42
C GLU A 50 -8.70 -0.63 -4.85
N ARG A 51 -8.91 -1.50 -5.84
CA ARG A 51 -8.88 -1.12 -7.25
C ARG A 51 -9.96 -0.08 -7.53
N GLU A 52 -11.21 -0.38 -7.15
CA GLU A 52 -12.34 0.54 -7.34
C GLU A 52 -12.15 1.85 -6.56
N LEU A 53 -11.72 1.74 -5.30
CA LEU A 53 -11.48 2.89 -4.45
C LEU A 53 -10.34 3.78 -4.99
N GLY A 54 -9.21 3.21 -5.34
CA GLY A 54 -8.04 3.93 -5.84
C GLY A 54 -8.34 4.66 -7.16
N ASP A 55 -9.02 3.99 -8.09
CA ASP A 55 -9.42 4.58 -9.37
C ASP A 55 -10.36 5.79 -9.15
N GLU A 56 -11.35 5.67 -8.25
CA GLU A 56 -12.28 6.77 -7.94
C GLU A 56 -11.59 7.94 -7.21
N LEU A 57 -10.63 7.66 -6.30
CA LEU A 57 -9.84 8.70 -5.65
C LEU A 57 -9.01 9.48 -6.67
N CYS A 58 -8.34 8.79 -7.59
CA CYS A 58 -7.58 9.40 -8.66
C CYS A 58 -8.46 10.25 -9.58
N ALA A 59 -9.64 9.73 -9.97
CA ALA A 59 -10.60 10.46 -10.78
C ALA A 59 -11.06 11.76 -10.11
N ARG A 60 -11.41 11.72 -8.81
CA ARG A 60 -11.83 12.90 -8.04
C ARG A 60 -10.72 13.91 -7.80
N ALA A 61 -9.49 13.44 -7.71
CA ALA A 61 -8.32 14.29 -7.55
C ALA A 61 -7.79 14.87 -8.88
N GLU A 62 -8.44 14.54 -10.01
CA GLU A 62 -7.99 14.91 -11.36
C GLU A 62 -6.54 14.42 -11.63
N LEU A 63 -6.22 13.21 -11.16
CA LEU A 63 -4.93 12.54 -11.32
C LEU A 63 -5.02 11.41 -12.34
N THR A 64 -3.97 11.24 -13.13
CA THR A 64 -3.76 10.01 -13.90
C THR A 64 -2.98 9.04 -13.02
N CYS A 65 -3.50 7.82 -12.85
CA CYS A 65 -2.88 6.82 -11.99
C CYS A 65 -2.57 5.53 -12.77
N GLU A 66 -1.49 4.85 -12.38
CA GLU A 66 -1.12 3.53 -12.86
C GLU A 66 -0.88 2.59 -11.69
N TRP A 67 -1.28 1.33 -11.83
CA TRP A 67 -1.15 0.33 -10.77
C TRP A 67 0.20 -0.39 -10.85
N VAL A 68 0.85 -0.55 -9.69
CA VAL A 68 2.12 -1.25 -9.54
C VAL A 68 1.95 -2.33 -8.47
N THR A 69 2.22 -3.58 -8.83
CA THR A 69 2.21 -4.72 -7.91
C THR A 69 3.57 -4.87 -7.23
N ASN A 70 3.59 -5.10 -5.92
CA ASN A 70 4.81 -5.24 -5.14
C ASN A 70 4.61 -6.20 -3.96
N ASP A 71 5.56 -7.09 -3.71
CA ASP A 71 5.52 -7.99 -2.56
C ASP A 71 5.40 -7.21 -1.24
N TRP A 72 4.54 -7.68 -0.34
CA TRP A 72 4.24 -7.04 0.93
C TRP A 72 5.50 -6.71 1.75
N ASP A 73 6.42 -7.66 1.88
CA ASP A 73 7.64 -7.52 2.68
C ASP A 73 8.53 -6.33 2.29
N SER A 74 8.43 -5.89 1.03
CA SER A 74 9.21 -4.77 0.51
C SER A 74 8.38 -3.53 0.23
N ILE A 75 7.08 -3.53 0.59
CA ILE A 75 6.14 -2.51 0.09
C ILE A 75 6.44 -1.11 0.65
N ILE A 76 6.87 -0.99 1.90
CA ILE A 76 7.30 0.28 2.51
C ILE A 76 8.70 0.70 2.01
N PRO A 77 9.74 -0.17 2.05
CA PRO A 77 11.05 0.17 1.50
C PRO A 77 11.03 0.62 0.03
N ASN A 78 10.16 0.02 -0.79
CA ASN A 78 10.05 0.36 -2.21
C ASN A 78 9.27 1.66 -2.45
N LEU A 79 8.33 2.01 -1.56
CA LEU A 79 7.72 3.36 -1.54
C LEU A 79 8.79 4.41 -1.28
N THR A 80 9.58 4.26 -0.21
CA THR A 80 10.60 5.24 0.19
C THR A 80 11.75 5.34 -0.80
N SER A 81 11.99 4.28 -1.58
CA SER A 81 12.92 4.26 -2.72
C SER A 81 12.36 4.91 -4.00
N GLY A 82 11.07 5.29 -4.00
CA GLY A 82 10.42 5.97 -5.13
C GLY A 82 9.96 5.05 -6.25
N ASN A 83 9.77 3.75 -5.99
CA ASN A 83 9.29 2.80 -7.01
C ASN A 83 7.82 3.04 -7.38
N TYR A 84 7.04 3.60 -6.45
CA TYR A 84 5.67 4.08 -6.62
C TYR A 84 5.43 5.24 -5.65
N ASP A 85 4.25 5.85 -5.72
CA ASP A 85 3.95 7.13 -5.07
C ASP A 85 2.95 6.98 -3.92
N THR A 86 2.22 5.85 -3.85
CA THR A 86 1.31 5.52 -2.74
C THR A 86 1.34 4.02 -2.43
N ILE A 87 0.85 3.66 -1.25
CA ILE A 87 0.47 2.28 -0.92
C ILE A 87 -1.05 2.27 -0.67
N ILE A 88 -1.78 1.41 -1.39
CA ILE A 88 -3.17 1.06 -1.14
C ILE A 88 -3.30 -0.47 -1.18
N ALA A 89 -3.08 -1.08 -0.01
CA ALA A 89 -2.84 -2.52 0.13
C ALA A 89 -3.35 -3.11 1.45
N GLY A 90 -4.53 -2.70 1.92
CA GLY A 90 -5.12 -3.15 3.18
C GLY A 90 -4.29 -2.79 4.43
N MET A 91 -3.43 -1.77 4.31
CA MET A 91 -2.44 -1.46 5.33
C MET A 91 -3.07 -0.73 6.53
N SER A 92 -2.97 -1.35 7.71
CA SER A 92 -3.34 -0.69 8.97
C SER A 92 -2.39 0.46 9.30
N ILE A 93 -2.96 1.57 9.75
CA ILE A 93 -2.22 2.72 10.31
C ILE A 93 -1.65 2.31 11.67
N THR A 94 -0.34 2.48 11.85
CA THR A 94 0.38 2.14 13.10
C THR A 94 1.45 3.17 13.36
N ASN A 95 1.75 3.46 14.63
CA ASN A 95 2.84 4.38 14.98
C ASN A 95 4.19 3.94 14.42
N GLU A 96 4.48 2.63 14.41
CA GLU A 96 5.74 2.10 13.86
C GLU A 96 5.89 2.46 12.38
N ARG A 97 4.88 2.20 11.55
CA ARG A 97 4.89 2.59 10.13
C ARG A 97 4.90 4.11 9.93
N ASP A 98 4.27 4.88 10.83
CA ASP A 98 4.22 6.35 10.79
C ASP A 98 5.60 6.99 11.02
N GLU A 99 6.57 6.23 11.54
CA GLU A 99 7.97 6.68 11.63
C GLU A 99 8.65 6.76 10.25
N ASP A 100 8.21 5.94 9.28
CA ASP A 100 8.82 5.81 7.96
C ASP A 100 7.97 6.42 6.82
N ILE A 101 6.64 6.45 6.96
CA ILE A 101 5.69 6.89 5.93
C ILE A 101 4.54 7.72 6.53
N ASP A 102 4.01 8.68 5.76
CA ASP A 102 2.80 9.41 6.17
C ASP A 102 1.53 8.66 5.74
N PHE A 103 0.53 8.62 6.62
CA PHE A 103 -0.80 8.07 6.31
C PHE A 103 -1.83 9.14 5.96
N THR A 104 -2.78 8.76 5.10
CA THR A 104 -4.05 9.49 4.96
C THR A 104 -4.99 9.19 6.14
N GLN A 105 -6.19 9.78 6.16
CA GLN A 105 -7.24 9.27 7.03
C GLN A 105 -7.63 7.84 6.63
N ASP A 106 -8.22 7.07 7.54
CA ASP A 106 -8.71 5.74 7.19
C ASP A 106 -9.77 5.81 6.08
N TYR A 107 -9.64 4.97 5.05
CA TYR A 107 -10.69 4.79 4.04
C TYR A 107 -11.64 3.65 4.41
N TYR A 108 -11.25 2.83 5.39
CA TYR A 108 -12.06 1.76 5.95
C TYR A 108 -11.81 1.67 7.47
N PRO A 109 -12.85 1.63 8.31
CA PRO A 109 -12.69 1.66 9.77
C PRO A 109 -11.90 0.45 10.31
N PRO A 110 -11.22 0.57 11.46
CA PRO A 110 -10.55 -0.56 12.09
C PRO A 110 -11.49 -1.73 12.36
N THR A 111 -11.12 -2.91 11.84
CA THR A 111 -11.82 -4.17 12.10
C THR A 111 -10.95 -5.12 12.90
N ALA A 112 -11.58 -6.06 13.59
CA ALA A 112 -10.86 -6.97 14.47
C ALA A 112 -10.29 -8.18 13.71
N SER A 113 -9.07 -8.59 14.05
CA SER A 113 -8.43 -9.83 13.57
C SER A 113 -9.08 -11.09 14.17
N ARG A 114 -8.93 -12.23 13.50
CA ARG A 114 -9.49 -13.52 13.91
C ARG A 114 -8.50 -14.65 13.66
N TYR A 115 -8.52 -15.65 14.52
CA TYR A 115 -7.88 -16.94 14.29
C TYR A 115 -8.78 -17.82 13.41
N VAL A 116 -8.18 -18.64 12.55
CA VAL A 116 -8.89 -19.58 11.68
C VAL A 116 -8.21 -20.93 11.80
N ALA A 117 -8.96 -21.96 12.17
CA ALA A 117 -8.41 -23.30 12.37
C ALA A 117 -9.31 -24.38 11.78
N MET A 118 -8.74 -25.57 11.56
CA MET A 118 -9.48 -26.75 11.08
C MET A 118 -10.30 -27.44 12.18
N ALA A 119 -10.04 -27.14 13.45
CA ALA A 119 -10.70 -27.71 14.62
C ALA A 119 -11.22 -26.60 15.56
N GLU A 120 -12.24 -26.91 16.37
CA GLU A 120 -12.79 -25.96 17.35
C GLU A 120 -11.90 -25.82 18.60
N ASP A 121 -11.24 -26.90 19.03
CA ASP A 121 -10.44 -26.98 20.26
C ASP A 121 -8.94 -26.78 19.99
N VAL A 122 -8.55 -25.63 19.43
CA VAL A 122 -7.14 -25.29 19.14
C VAL A 122 -6.48 -24.56 20.31
N ASP A 123 -5.24 -24.92 20.64
CA ASP A 123 -4.43 -24.18 21.60
C ASP A 123 -3.85 -22.91 20.96
N LEU A 124 -4.61 -21.82 21.05
CA LEU A 124 -4.17 -20.50 20.54
C LEU A 124 -3.09 -19.83 21.40
N THR A 125 -2.76 -20.41 22.57
CA THR A 125 -1.84 -19.80 23.54
C THR A 125 -0.46 -20.41 23.54
N GLY A 126 -0.33 -21.67 23.13
CA GLY A 126 0.94 -22.39 23.03
C GLY A 126 1.13 -23.16 21.72
N GLY A 127 0.14 -23.16 20.82
CA GLY A 127 0.22 -23.79 19.50
C GLY A 127 1.06 -23.02 18.50
N VAL A 128 1.13 -23.53 17.28
CA VAL A 128 1.79 -22.91 16.13
C VAL A 128 0.77 -22.04 15.40
N ILE A 129 1.04 -20.74 15.27
CA ILE A 129 0.12 -19.79 14.64
C ILE A 129 0.78 -19.21 13.40
N ALA A 130 0.12 -19.34 12.25
CA ALA A 130 0.55 -18.75 11.01
C ALA A 130 0.12 -17.27 10.93
N ALA A 131 1.04 -16.40 10.51
CA ALA A 131 0.70 -15.02 10.19
C ALA A 131 1.56 -14.52 9.02
N GLN A 132 1.06 -13.54 8.28
CA GLN A 132 1.85 -12.91 7.24
C GLN A 132 2.94 -12.03 7.87
N THR A 133 4.16 -12.10 7.34
CA THR A 133 5.31 -11.32 7.78
C THR A 133 5.01 -9.81 7.80
N ASN A 134 5.60 -9.06 8.74
CA ASN A 134 5.48 -7.59 8.82
C ASN A 134 4.03 -7.07 8.94
N THR A 135 3.14 -7.84 9.57
CA THR A 135 1.76 -7.44 9.84
C THR A 135 1.53 -7.16 11.32
N ILE A 136 0.44 -6.46 11.63
CA ILE A 136 0.03 -6.25 13.03
C ILE A 136 -0.36 -7.58 13.70
N GLN A 137 -0.76 -8.58 12.91
CA GLN A 137 -1.10 -9.92 13.37
C GLN A 137 0.16 -10.71 13.74
N SER A 138 1.21 -10.68 12.90
CA SER A 138 2.46 -11.37 13.25
C SER A 138 3.12 -10.73 14.48
N ALA A 139 3.14 -9.40 14.56
CA ALA A 139 3.59 -8.68 15.75
C ALA A 139 2.79 -9.06 17.01
N TYR A 140 1.45 -9.14 16.90
CA TYR A 140 0.61 -9.57 18.02
C TYR A 140 0.94 -10.99 18.48
N VAL A 141 1.03 -11.95 17.54
CA VAL A 141 1.33 -13.36 17.88
C VAL A 141 2.72 -13.49 18.51
N ALA A 142 3.71 -12.72 18.05
CA ALA A 142 5.06 -12.69 18.62
C ALA A 142 5.10 -12.25 20.10
N GLU A 143 4.12 -11.47 20.55
CA GLU A 143 3.97 -11.05 21.95
C GLU A 143 3.20 -12.07 22.82
N THR A 144 2.63 -13.11 22.22
CA THR A 144 1.91 -14.18 22.94
C THR A 144 2.83 -15.32 23.38
N GLY A 145 2.26 -16.39 23.95
CA GLY A 145 2.98 -17.64 24.24
C GLY A 145 3.05 -18.62 23.06
N ALA A 146 2.40 -18.32 21.94
CA ALA A 146 2.34 -19.20 20.78
C ALA A 146 3.66 -19.21 20.00
N THR A 147 3.86 -20.27 19.20
CA THR A 147 4.96 -20.32 18.23
C THR A 147 4.50 -19.63 16.95
N LEU A 148 5.06 -18.46 16.65
CA LEU A 148 4.80 -17.75 15.39
C LEU A 148 5.49 -18.45 14.21
N LEU A 149 4.73 -18.71 13.14
CA LEU A 149 5.22 -19.14 11.84
C LEU A 149 4.85 -18.09 10.79
N GLU A 150 5.85 -17.39 10.25
CA GLU A 150 5.63 -16.30 9.29
C GLU A 150 5.69 -16.77 7.84
N PHE A 151 4.82 -16.18 7.00
CA PHE A 151 4.75 -16.42 5.56
C PHE A 151 4.72 -15.12 4.77
N ALA A 152 5.19 -15.15 3.52
CA ALA A 152 5.28 -13.95 2.70
C ALA A 152 3.90 -13.48 2.22
N THR A 153 2.99 -14.42 1.93
CA THR A 153 1.67 -14.13 1.39
C THR A 153 0.53 -14.58 2.32
N PRO A 154 -0.67 -13.96 2.23
CA PRO A 154 -1.83 -14.41 3.00
C PRO A 154 -2.21 -15.87 2.68
N ASP A 155 -2.16 -16.26 1.41
CA ASP A 155 -2.53 -17.62 0.97
C ASP A 155 -1.62 -18.71 1.56
N GLU A 156 -0.33 -18.43 1.75
CA GLU A 156 0.60 -19.35 2.40
C GLU A 156 0.23 -19.59 3.88
N THR A 157 -0.28 -18.58 4.60
CA THR A 157 -0.76 -18.77 5.98
C THR A 157 -1.95 -19.73 6.03
N ILE A 158 -2.88 -19.62 5.07
CA ILE A 158 -4.03 -20.50 4.94
C ILE A 158 -3.60 -21.91 4.57
N ALA A 159 -2.66 -22.03 3.63
CA ALA A 159 -2.10 -23.32 3.23
C ALA A 159 -1.42 -24.05 4.40
N ALA A 160 -0.70 -23.32 5.26
CA ALA A 160 -0.06 -23.88 6.44
C ALA A 160 -1.09 -24.51 7.40
N VAL A 161 -2.21 -23.83 7.64
CA VAL A 161 -3.32 -24.36 8.46
C VAL A 161 -3.96 -25.57 7.78
N MET A 162 -4.25 -25.49 6.48
CA MET A 162 -4.86 -26.60 5.73
C MET A 162 -3.99 -27.86 5.69
N ASN A 163 -2.67 -27.70 5.67
CA ASN A 163 -1.70 -28.79 5.63
C ASN A 163 -1.32 -29.32 7.02
N GLY A 164 -1.81 -28.68 8.10
CA GLY A 164 -1.49 -29.04 9.48
C GLY A 164 -0.06 -28.66 9.89
N GLU A 165 0.54 -27.69 9.21
CA GLU A 165 1.83 -27.09 9.59
C GLU A 165 1.64 -26.04 10.70
N ALA A 166 0.52 -25.31 10.65
CA ALA A 166 0.08 -24.40 11.70
C ALA A 166 -1.25 -24.87 12.29
N ASP A 167 -1.47 -24.60 13.57
CA ASP A 167 -2.70 -24.92 14.29
C ASP A 167 -3.82 -23.92 13.99
N ALA A 168 -3.48 -22.63 13.77
CA ALA A 168 -4.40 -21.57 13.38
C ALA A 168 -3.71 -20.39 12.67
#